data_AF-A0A9E5K1W1-F1
#
_entry.id   AF-A0A9E5K1W1-F1
#
_cell.length_a   1.000
_cell.length_b   1.000
_cell.length_c   1.000
_cell.angle_alpha   90.00
_cell.angle_beta   90.00
_cell.angle_gamma   90.00
#
_symmetry.space_group_name_H-M   'P 1'
#
loop_
_entity.id
_entity.type
_entity.pdbx_description
1 polymer ?
#
loop_
_entity_poly.entity_id
_entity_poly.type
_entity_poly.pdbx_seq_one_letter_code
_entity_poly.pdbx_strand_id
1 'polypeptide(L)'
;MDIARDLMIVALALATSTLGAIGGLGGAIILVPLLTLGGMSISSAAPLGLVSVIAGSVAAGRRQVGDGTVNHRFAVVTELGATSGAV
;
A
#
# COMPACT_ATOMS: atom_id res chain seq x y z
N MET A 1 -23.79 -3.52 8.38
CA MET A 1 -22.36 -3.75 8.63
C MET A 1 -22.16 -5.25 8.73
N ASP A 2 -21.41 -5.83 7.81
CA ASP A 2 -21.24 -7.29 7.73
C ASP A 2 -19.82 -7.63 8.22
N ILE A 3 -19.72 -8.00 9.49
CA ILE A 3 -18.46 -8.19 10.22
C ILE A 3 -17.53 -9.18 9.50
N ALA A 4 -18.11 -10.21 8.87
CA ALA A 4 -17.33 -11.21 8.14
C ALA A 4 -16.60 -10.58 6.93
N ARG A 5 -17.26 -9.66 6.23
CA ARG A 5 -16.68 -8.95 5.08
C ARG A 5 -15.56 -8.01 5.51
N ASP A 6 -15.75 -7.27 6.59
CA ASP A 6 -14.73 -6.34 7.10
C ASP A 6 -13.48 -7.11 7.55
N LEU A 7 -13.67 -8.25 8.23
CA LEU A 7 -12.57 -9.12 8.67
C LEU A 7 -11.81 -9.73 7.48
N MET A 8 -12.50 -10.08 6.41
CA MET A 8 -11.88 -10.54 5.16
C MET A 8 -11.03 -9.43 4.51
N ILE A 9 -11.52 -8.19 4.47
CA ILE A 9 -10.77 -7.05 3.91
C ILE A 9 -9.50 -6.80 4.72
N VAL A 10 -9.60 -6.85 6.05
CA VAL A 10 -8.43 -6.71 6.93
C VAL A 10 -7.41 -7.82 6.68
N ALA A 11 -7.87 -9.07 6.57
CA ALA A 11 -6.99 -10.21 6.28
C ALA A 11 -6.28 -10.06 4.92
N LEU A 12 -7.01 -9.64 3.87
CA LEU A 12 -6.44 -9.37 2.55
C LEU A 12 -5.44 -8.22 2.60
N ALA A 13 -5.75 -7.13 3.31
CA ALA A 13 -4.86 -6.00 3.45
C ALA A 13 -3.55 -6.40 4.16
N LEU A 14 -3.64 -7.21 5.22
CA LEU A 14 -2.45 -7.72 5.93
C LEU A 14 -1.59 -8.62 5.03
N ALA A 15 -2.22 -9.58 4.33
CA ALA A 15 -1.51 -10.50 3.47
C ALA A 15 -0.81 -9.78 2.31
N THR A 16 -1.54 -8.91 1.62
CA THR A 16 -1.01 -8.15 0.47
C THR A 16 0.04 -7.13 0.88
N SER A 17 -0.11 -6.47 2.04
CA SER A 17 0.90 -5.55 2.58
C SER A 17 2.18 -6.28 2.97
N THR A 18 2.07 -7.46 3.59
CA THR A 18 3.24 -8.27 3.97
C THR A 18 4.00 -8.72 2.73
N LEU A 19 3.30 -9.25 1.73
CA LEU A 19 3.90 -9.65 0.45
C LEU A 19 4.49 -8.45 -0.30
N GLY A 20 3.77 -7.33 -0.35
CA GLY A 20 4.20 -6.10 -0.99
C GLY A 20 5.43 -5.48 -0.32
N ALA A 21 5.57 -5.62 1.00
CA ALA A 21 6.75 -5.17 1.75
C ALA A 21 7.97 -6.06 1.49
N ILE A 22 7.79 -7.39 1.41
CA ILE A 22 8.87 -8.33 1.06
C ILE A 22 9.34 -8.07 -0.38
N GLY A 23 8.41 -7.85 -1.31
CA GLY A 23 8.71 -7.64 -2.72
C GLY A 23 9.05 -6.20 -3.13
N GLY A 24 8.98 -5.22 -2.21
CA GLY A 24 9.24 -3.80 -2.49
C GLY A 24 8.23 -3.12 -3.43
N LEU A 25 7.06 -3.73 -3.65
CA LEU A 25 6.02 -3.27 -4.59
C LEU A 25 4.96 -2.36 -3.92
N GLY A 26 4.78 -2.46 -2.61
CA GLY A 26 3.68 -1.80 -1.88
C GLY A 26 2.36 -2.59 -1.99
N GLY A 27 1.71 -2.83 -0.85
CA GLY A 27 0.57 -3.75 -0.74
C GLY A 27 -0.64 -3.41 -1.62
N ALA A 28 -0.86 -2.13 -1.96
CA ALA A 28 -1.97 -1.67 -2.79
C ALA A 28 -1.96 -2.27 -4.20
N ILE A 29 -0.78 -2.55 -4.76
CA ILE A 29 -0.65 -3.10 -6.12
C ILE A 29 -1.39 -4.43 -6.23
N ILE A 30 -1.43 -5.21 -5.14
CA ILE A 30 -2.13 -6.50 -5.08
C ILE A 30 -3.53 -6.32 -4.47
N LEU A 31 -3.67 -5.50 -3.43
CA LEU A 31 -4.93 -5.33 -2.70
C LEU A 31 -6.05 -4.74 -3.56
N VAL A 32 -5.77 -3.65 -4.29
CA VAL A 32 -6.82 -2.93 -5.04
C VAL A 32 -7.41 -3.81 -6.14
N PRO A 33 -6.62 -4.49 -7.01
CA PRO A 33 -7.17 -5.43 -7.99
C PRO A 33 -7.96 -6.58 -7.37
N LEU A 34 -7.51 -7.15 -6.25
CA LEU A 34 -8.24 -8.22 -5.57
C LEU A 34 -9.62 -7.75 -5.08
N LEU A 35 -9.68 -6.56 -4.49
CA LEU A 35 -10.95 -6.01 -4.01
C LEU A 35 -11.88 -5.64 -5.17
N THR A 36 -11.36 -5.07 -6.26
CA THR A 36 -12.19 -4.69 -7.41
C THR A 36 -12.69 -5.89 -8.21
N LEU A 37 -11.86 -6.91 -8.40
CA LEU A 37 -12.29 -8.20 -8.98
C LEU A 37 -13.31 -8.91 -8.08
N GLY A 38 -13.23 -8.71 -6.76
CA GLY A 38 -14.21 -9.16 -5.78
C GLY A 38 -15.52 -8.34 -5.77
N GLY A 39 -15.72 -7.42 -6.71
CA GLY A 39 -16.95 -6.63 -6.86
C GLY A 39 -16.99 -5.33 -6.06
N MET A 40 -15.90 -4.94 -5.38
CA MET A 40 -15.81 -3.64 -4.71
C MET A 40 -15.61 -2.53 -5.74
N SER A 41 -16.29 -1.38 -5.58
CA SER A 41 -16.06 -0.24 -6.47
C SER A 41 -14.63 0.31 -6.29
N ILE A 42 -14.05 0.82 -7.37
CA ILE A 42 -12.72 1.49 -7.31
C ILE A 42 -12.72 2.64 -6.29
N SER A 43 -13.82 3.39 -6.19
CA SER A 43 -13.96 4.49 -5.24
C SER A 43 -13.89 4.06 -3.77
N SER A 44 -14.20 2.80 -3.46
CA SER A 44 -14.09 2.25 -2.10
C SER A 44 -12.81 1.43 -1.89
N ALA A 45 -12.28 0.80 -2.94
CA ALA A 45 -11.02 0.04 -2.87
C ALA A 45 -9.76 0.94 -2.83
N ALA A 46 -9.75 2.06 -3.56
CA ALA A 46 -8.57 2.91 -3.67
C ALA A 46 -8.11 3.51 -2.32
N PRO A 47 -8.99 4.04 -1.45
CA PRO A 47 -8.58 4.51 -0.13
C PRO A 47 -7.97 3.41 0.75
N LEU A 48 -8.50 2.19 0.67
CA LEU A 48 -7.96 1.02 1.40
C LEU A 48 -6.55 0.66 0.92
N GLY A 49 -6.32 0.74 -0.40
CA GLY A 49 -5.00 0.60 -0.99
C GLY A 49 -3.99 1.62 -0.44
N LEU A 50 -4.35 2.91 -0.41
CA LEU A 50 -3.47 3.96 0.11
C LEU A 50 -3.06 3.70 1.57
N VAL A 51 -4.01 3.34 2.43
CA VAL A 51 -3.72 3.00 3.84
C VAL A 51 -2.77 1.80 3.94
N SER A 52 -2.99 0.76 3.14
CA SER A 52 -2.13 -0.42 3.07
C SER A 52 -0.69 -0.06 2.64
N VAL A 53 -0.52 0.78 1.62
CA VAL A 53 0.81 1.23 1.17
C VAL A 53 1.52 2.03 2.25
N ILE A 54 0.83 2.97 2.89
CA ILE A 54 1.42 3.76 3.97
C ILE A 54 1.90 2.84 5.11
N ALA A 55 1.05 1.90 5.54
CA ALA A 55 1.40 0.95 6.59
C ALA A 55 2.62 0.09 6.22
N GLY A 56 2.65 -0.46 5.00
CA GLY A 56 3.78 -1.25 4.49
C GLY A 56 5.08 -0.44 4.40
N SER A 57 5.02 0.78 3.87
CA SER A 57 6.16 1.68 3.75
C SER A 57 6.71 2.09 5.11
N VAL A 58 5.85 2.38 6.09
CA VAL A 58 6.28 2.71 7.46
C VAL A 58 6.94 1.50 8.15
N ALA A 59 6.39 0.30 7.95
CA ALA A 59 6.96 -0.92 8.50
C ALA A 59 8.36 -1.23 7.91
N ALA A 60 8.53 -1.07 6.60
CA ALA A 60 9.78 -1.36 5.91
C ALA A 60 10.84 -0.24 6.02
N GLY A 61 10.40 1.03 6.08
CA GLY A 61 11.27 2.20 5.95
C GLY A 61 12.38 2.29 7.00
N ARG A 62 12.09 1.98 8.27
CA ARG A 62 13.11 2.02 9.34
C ARG A 62 14.27 1.06 9.07
N ARG A 63 13.95 -0.14 8.60
CA ARG A 63 14.95 -1.17 8.24
C ARG A 63 15.76 -0.71 7.03
N GLN A 64 15.10 -0.26 5.98
CA GLN A 64 15.75 0.16 4.72
C GLN A 64 16.68 1.37 4.90
N VAL A 65 16.29 2.34 5.74
CA VAL A 65 17.16 3.48 6.09
C VAL A 65 18.37 3.01 6.89
N GLY A 66 18.17 2.14 7.88
CA GLY A 66 19.28 1.57 8.67
C GLY A 66 20.26 0.74 7.85
N ASP A 67 19.74 -0.01 6.87
CA ASP A 67 20.52 -0.86 5.97
C ASP A 67 21.16 -0.06 4.80
N GLY A 68 20.92 1.26 4.73
CA GLY A 68 21.50 2.13 3.70
C GLY A 68 20.97 1.88 2.28
N THR A 69 19.84 1.19 2.14
CA THR A 69 19.28 0.78 0.84
C THR A 69 18.38 1.85 0.20
N VAL A 70 18.18 2.99 0.86
CA VAL A 70 17.32 4.07 0.38
C VAL A 70 18.11 5.07 -0.47
N ASN A 71 17.70 5.27 -1.71
CA ASN A 71 18.20 6.37 -2.54
C ASN A 71 17.41 7.64 -2.27
N HIS A 72 17.95 8.52 -1.44
CA HIS A 72 17.28 9.77 -1.04
C HIS A 72 17.02 10.73 -2.20
N ARG A 73 17.90 10.79 -3.21
CA ARG A 73 17.68 11.66 -4.38
C ARG A 73 16.47 11.19 -5.18
N PHE A 74 16.37 9.89 -5.40
CA PHE A 74 15.22 9.31 -6.09
C PHE A 74 13.93 9.52 -5.29
N ALA A 75 13.97 9.26 -3.98
CA ALA A 75 12.82 9.46 -3.10
C ALA A 75 12.26 10.90 -3.16
N VAL A 76 13.12 11.92 -3.09
CA VAL A 76 12.71 13.33 -3.19
C VAL A 76 12.08 13.64 -4.56
N VAL A 77 12.67 13.17 -5.65
CA VAL A 77 12.13 13.40 -7.01
C VAL A 77 10.77 12.73 -7.17
N THR A 78 10.60 11.50 -6.70
CA THR A 78 9.32 10.79 -6.76
C THR A 78 8.25 11.48 -5.92
N GLU A 79 8.59 11.96 -4.72
CA GLU A 79 7.66 12.67 -3.85
C GLU A 79 7.15 13.98 -4.46
N LEU A 80 8.02 14.75 -5.12
CA LEU A 80 7.62 15.96 -5.85
C LEU A 80 6.62 15.64 -6.96
N GLY A 81 6.84 14.55 -7.70
CA GLY A 81 5.92 14.07 -8.72
C GLY A 81 4.57 13.66 -8.13
N ALA A 82 4.57 12.89 -7.04
CA ALA A 82 3.36 12.46 -6.33
C ALA A 82 2.56 13.66 -5.80
N THR A 83 3.24 14.62 -5.15
CA THR A 83 2.61 15.82 -4.60
C THR A 83 2.02 16.71 -5.70
N SER A 84 2.67 16.82 -6.86
CA SER A 84 2.17 17.61 -7.98
C SER A 84 0.85 17.09 -8.55
N GLY A 85 0.61 15.77 -8.44
CA GLY A 85 -0.64 15.12 -8.85
C GLY A 85 -1.70 15.06 -7.75
N ALA A 86 -1.38 15.50 -6.53
CA ALA A 86 -2.33 15.55 -5.42
C ALA A 86 -3.24 16.79 -5.57
N VAL A 87 -4.17 16.74 -6.51
CA VAL A 87 -5.23 17.74 -6.75
C VAL A 87 -6.58 17.07 -6.94
#